data_AF-A0A7G2CGI3-F1
#
_entry.id   AF-A0A7G2CGI3-F1
#
_cell.length_a   1.000
_cell.length_b   1.000
_cell.length_c   1.000
_cell.angle_alpha   90.00
_cell.angle_beta   90.00
_cell.angle_gamma   90.00
#
_symmetry.space_group_name_H-M   'P 1'
#
loop_
_entity.id
_entity.type
_entity.pdbx_description
1 polymer ?
#
loop_
_entity_poly.entity_id
_entity_poly.type
_entity_poly.pdbx_seq_one_letter_code
_entity_poly.pdbx_strand_id
1 'polypeptide(L)'
;MHHSNLVNPLVASFSKVTATWQKALVHFHRTLVECGSPLELEHSQRLGLLFSNGGGKTNELQLWATLFKAEETPVGALFLKSLVLHQQWYTALNLLSETDSSYIGDQCENMAQFLVHKNLWRTSLQLIIDLSEHQQSNQSSGETSLSTSNPSKDLTSSSDFSNISEVPSFLPEGEELGYCGIGSTVCRAFPTKSQWRDAIRLLEKSAERVGSSTREKLTDYSTAKYVYCGENYAKYLEQNREKYASLSTFKLQVLLRSALREEDVKTTKNCLGLYVARKRTLPEWLLRDALLLLLDSPKINAESADSKMIRQLIELNKNSRTVKSLRNKLSRFFPKGDGRASSPEGVVDLPVTISSLDENIAVLLKGNQWKEALHLIQKIPRTEVRNLHENIIKQNITDCVSKNDWEGALMFFQ
;
A
#
# COMPACT_ATOMS: atom_id res chain seq x y z
N MET A 1 33.81 -32.00 23.56
CA MET A 1 33.42 -32.28 24.97
C MET A 1 33.17 -30.93 25.64
N HIS A 2 32.14 -30.83 26.51
CA HIS A 2 31.49 -29.63 27.06
C HIS A 2 30.41 -29.08 26.11
N HIS A 3 29.09 -29.09 26.38
CA HIS A 3 28.34 -28.90 27.63
C HIS A 3 27.18 -29.92 27.80
N SER A 4 27.34 -30.91 28.68
CA SER A 4 26.31 -31.93 29.00
C SER A 4 25.28 -31.49 30.05
N ASN A 5 25.41 -30.29 30.61
CA ASN A 5 24.64 -29.88 31.80
C ASN A 5 23.42 -29.00 31.51
N LEU A 6 23.16 -28.64 30.25
CA LEU A 6 21.96 -27.88 29.84
C LEU A 6 20.80 -28.78 29.36
N VAL A 7 21.04 -30.09 29.19
CA VAL A 7 20.14 -31.00 28.45
C VAL A 7 19.13 -31.74 29.34
N ASN A 8 19.24 -31.68 30.67
CA ASN A 8 18.26 -32.29 31.59
C ASN A 8 17.61 -31.20 32.47
N PRO A 9 16.31 -30.87 32.30
CA PRO A 9 15.21 -31.83 32.26
C PRO A 9 14.15 -31.52 31.17
N LEU A 10 14.37 -31.94 29.92
CA LEU A 10 13.33 -31.86 28.87
C LEU A 10 12.46 -33.12 28.79
N VAL A 11 12.93 -34.24 29.35
CA VAL A 11 12.36 -35.58 29.13
C VAL A 11 11.10 -35.86 29.97
N ALA A 12 10.90 -35.18 31.10
CA ALA A 12 9.93 -35.64 32.11
C ALA A 12 8.44 -35.28 31.86
N SER A 13 8.08 -34.51 30.81
CA SER A 13 6.72 -33.95 30.68
C SER A 13 5.88 -34.39 29.47
N PHE A 14 6.33 -35.36 28.67
CA PHE A 14 5.67 -35.69 27.39
C PHE A 14 4.79 -36.95 27.38
N SER A 15 4.43 -37.51 28.53
CA SER A 15 3.55 -38.68 28.60
C SER A 15 2.06 -38.32 28.52
N LYS A 16 1.60 -37.96 27.32
CA LYS A 16 0.21 -38.08 26.77
C LYS A 16 0.06 -37.08 25.61
N VAL A 17 0.41 -37.50 24.38
CA VAL A 17 0.47 -36.60 23.21
C VAL A 17 -0.67 -36.89 22.23
N THR A 18 -1.60 -35.95 22.10
CA THR A 18 -2.75 -35.97 21.16
C THR A 18 -2.59 -35.02 19.96
N ALA A 19 -1.46 -34.32 19.81
CA ALA A 19 -1.23 -33.39 18.69
C ALA A 19 -0.05 -33.82 17.80
N THR A 20 -0.24 -33.77 16.47
CA THR A 20 0.79 -34.03 15.44
C THR A 20 2.04 -33.15 15.59
N TRP A 21 1.87 -31.92 16.06
CA TRP A 21 2.94 -30.95 16.32
C TRP A 21 3.91 -31.40 17.44
N GLN A 22 3.39 -31.89 18.58
CA GLN A 22 4.22 -32.36 19.69
C GLN A 22 5.05 -33.58 19.29
N LYS A 23 4.48 -34.48 18.45
CA LYS A 23 5.22 -35.61 17.89
C LYS A 23 6.35 -35.14 16.98
N ALA A 24 6.10 -34.14 16.13
CA ALA A 24 7.13 -33.58 15.25
C ALA A 24 8.30 -32.98 16.06
N LEU A 25 8.01 -32.25 17.14
CA LEU A 25 9.04 -31.71 18.03
C LEU A 25 9.85 -32.78 18.76
N VAL A 26 9.20 -33.83 19.27
CA VAL A 26 9.90 -34.95 19.91
C VAL A 26 10.81 -35.66 18.92
N HIS A 27 10.34 -35.92 17.69
CA HIS A 27 11.19 -36.48 16.64
C HIS A 27 12.37 -35.57 16.30
N PHE A 28 12.12 -34.27 16.18
CA PHE A 28 13.14 -33.29 15.86
C PHE A 28 14.21 -33.18 16.96
N HIS A 29 13.78 -33.15 18.23
CA HIS A 29 14.68 -33.16 19.38
C HIS A 29 15.53 -34.43 19.43
N ARG A 30 14.90 -35.59 19.21
CA ARG A 30 15.59 -36.88 19.15
C ARG A 30 16.67 -36.91 18.06
N THR A 31 16.35 -36.44 16.86
CA THR A 31 17.31 -36.42 15.75
C THR A 31 18.49 -35.48 16.01
N LEU A 32 18.26 -34.31 16.59
CA LEU A 32 19.34 -33.36 16.86
C LEU A 32 20.17 -33.77 18.08
N VAL A 33 19.51 -34.05 19.21
CA VAL A 33 20.16 -34.22 20.50
C VAL A 33 20.62 -35.66 20.74
N GLU A 34 19.83 -36.66 20.37
CA GLU A 34 20.21 -38.07 20.60
C GLU A 34 21.12 -38.60 19.49
N CYS A 35 20.94 -38.16 18.24
CA CYS A 35 21.77 -38.61 17.12
C CYS A 35 22.98 -37.70 16.84
N GLY A 36 23.14 -36.59 17.58
CA GLY A 36 24.30 -35.70 17.47
C GLY A 36 24.45 -35.01 16.12
N SER A 37 23.33 -34.75 15.42
CA SER A 37 23.37 -34.00 14.16
C SER A 37 23.69 -32.53 14.43
N PRO A 38 24.56 -31.88 13.66
CA PRO A 38 24.88 -30.47 13.86
C PRO A 38 23.64 -29.61 13.63
N LEU A 39 23.50 -28.56 14.43
CA LEU A 39 22.44 -27.57 14.26
C LEU A 39 22.80 -26.67 13.06
N GLU A 40 21.78 -26.34 12.26
CA GLU A 40 21.96 -25.61 11.00
C GLU A 40 20.82 -24.60 10.83
N LEU A 41 20.99 -23.67 9.90
CA LEU A 41 19.98 -22.66 9.58
C LEU A 41 18.61 -23.29 9.25
N GLU A 42 18.58 -24.39 8.50
CA GLU A 42 17.34 -25.10 8.16
C GLU A 42 16.57 -25.55 9.40
N HIS A 43 17.30 -25.95 10.45
CA HIS A 43 16.68 -26.40 11.70
C HIS A 43 15.94 -25.25 12.38
N SER A 44 16.52 -24.04 12.38
CA SER A 44 15.84 -22.85 12.90
C SER A 44 14.57 -22.53 12.10
N GLN A 45 14.59 -22.68 10.77
CA GLN A 45 13.43 -22.42 9.93
C GLN A 45 12.29 -23.40 10.20
N ARG A 46 12.61 -24.71 10.31
CA ARG A 46 11.62 -25.75 10.61
C ARG A 46 10.99 -25.57 12.00
N LEU A 47 11.81 -25.25 13.01
CA LEU A 47 11.30 -24.88 14.33
C LEU A 47 10.42 -23.62 14.27
N GLY A 48 10.86 -22.59 13.53
CA GLY A 48 10.06 -21.40 13.28
C GLY A 48 8.70 -21.73 12.67
N LEU A 49 8.63 -22.63 11.69
CA LEU A 49 7.34 -23.07 11.13
C LEU A 49 6.46 -23.77 12.17
N LEU A 50 7.03 -24.64 12.99
CA LEU A 50 6.29 -25.33 14.05
C LEU A 50 5.68 -24.34 15.03
N PHE A 51 6.40 -23.29 15.44
CA PHE A 51 5.89 -22.30 16.40
C PHE A 51 5.11 -21.13 15.74
N SER A 52 5.09 -21.03 14.41
CA SER A 52 4.51 -19.88 13.69
C SER A 52 3.00 -19.67 13.86
N ASN A 53 2.24 -20.72 14.20
CA ASN A 53 0.79 -20.65 14.39
C ASN A 53 0.39 -20.37 15.86
N GLY A 54 1.33 -19.90 16.68
CA GLY A 54 1.12 -19.75 18.13
C GLY A 54 0.98 -21.08 18.87
N GLY A 55 1.26 -22.18 18.17
CA GLY A 55 1.32 -23.52 18.75
C GLY A 55 2.61 -23.72 19.52
N GLY A 56 2.51 -24.32 20.70
CA GLY A 56 3.66 -24.72 21.49
C GLY A 56 3.90 -23.93 22.76
N LYS A 57 4.80 -24.45 23.60
CA LYS A 57 5.14 -23.83 24.88
C LYS A 57 6.22 -22.76 24.65
N THR A 58 5.95 -21.53 25.07
CA THR A 58 6.91 -20.41 25.02
C THR A 58 8.26 -20.75 25.67
N ASN A 59 8.26 -21.53 26.75
CA ASN A 59 9.50 -21.97 27.41
C ASN A 59 10.34 -22.90 26.54
N GLU A 60 9.71 -23.73 25.71
CA GLU A 60 10.41 -24.66 24.82
C GLU A 60 11.10 -23.89 23.68
N LEU A 61 10.42 -22.89 23.11
CA LEU A 61 11.01 -22.01 22.12
C LEU A 61 12.22 -21.23 22.67
N GLN A 62 12.15 -20.80 23.93
CA GLN A 62 13.28 -20.15 24.62
C GLN A 62 14.49 -21.06 24.76
N LEU A 63 14.26 -22.34 25.09
CA LEU A 63 15.33 -23.32 25.22
C LEU A 63 16.01 -23.55 23.87
N TRP A 64 15.23 -23.65 22.78
CA TRP A 64 15.80 -23.71 21.44
C TRP A 64 16.62 -22.47 21.10
N ALA A 65 16.14 -21.27 21.44
CA ALA A 65 16.90 -20.04 21.26
C ALA A 65 18.24 -20.05 22.01
N THR A 66 18.27 -20.55 23.26
CA THR A 66 19.53 -20.70 24.01
C THR A 66 20.47 -21.72 23.39
N LEU A 67 19.94 -22.77 22.75
CA LEU A 67 20.74 -23.77 22.06
C LEU A 67 21.36 -23.21 20.78
N PHE A 68 20.57 -22.54 19.92
CA PHE A 68 21.10 -21.87 18.73
C PHE A 68 22.22 -20.89 19.08
N LYS A 69 22.03 -20.13 20.18
CA LYS A 69 23.05 -19.22 20.69
C LYS A 69 24.31 -19.95 21.17
N ALA A 70 24.16 -21.01 21.95
CA ALA A 70 25.29 -21.77 22.50
C ALA A 70 26.12 -22.47 21.41
N GLU A 71 25.48 -22.87 20.31
CA GLU A 71 26.12 -23.50 19.16
C GLU A 71 26.50 -22.48 18.06
N GLU A 72 26.39 -21.17 18.34
CA GLU A 72 26.71 -20.08 17.40
C GLU A 72 26.04 -20.26 16.02
N THR A 73 24.87 -20.90 16.01
CA THR A 73 24.19 -21.29 14.77
C THR A 73 23.28 -20.16 14.30
N PRO A 74 23.36 -19.74 13.02
CA PRO A 74 22.55 -18.65 12.50
C PRO A 74 21.06 -19.00 12.55
N VAL A 75 20.26 -18.00 12.90
CA VAL A 75 18.82 -18.14 13.09
C VAL A 75 18.08 -17.53 11.90
N GLY A 76 17.11 -18.26 11.35
CA GLY A 76 16.29 -17.80 10.24
C GLY A 76 15.15 -16.87 10.67
N ALA A 77 14.66 -16.05 9.72
CA ALA A 77 13.58 -15.09 9.95
C ALA A 77 12.29 -15.72 10.52
N LEU A 78 11.97 -16.97 10.19
CA LEU A 78 10.79 -17.67 10.70
C LEU A 78 10.89 -18.01 12.20
N PHE A 79 12.09 -18.30 12.69
CA PHE A 79 12.31 -18.55 14.11
C PHE A 79 12.23 -17.25 14.89
N LEU A 80 12.88 -16.20 14.39
CA LEU A 80 12.79 -14.84 14.92
C LEU A 80 11.34 -14.34 15.00
N LYS A 81 10.56 -14.55 13.92
CA LYS A 81 9.11 -14.29 13.89
C LYS A 81 8.38 -15.02 15.02
N SER A 82 8.68 -16.30 15.21
CA SER A 82 8.03 -17.13 16.23
C SER A 82 8.33 -16.62 17.63
N LEU A 83 9.57 -16.22 17.91
CA LEU A 83 9.92 -15.59 19.18
C LEU A 83 9.09 -14.33 19.44
N VAL A 84 8.94 -13.46 18.44
CA VAL A 84 8.09 -12.26 18.56
C VAL A 84 6.62 -12.62 18.78
N LEU A 85 6.09 -13.63 18.08
CA LEU A 85 4.72 -14.11 18.27
C LEU A 85 4.47 -14.64 19.69
N HIS A 86 5.47 -15.32 20.27
CA HIS A 86 5.47 -15.84 21.63
C HIS A 86 5.90 -14.80 22.69
N GLN A 87 5.90 -13.51 22.35
CA GLN A 87 6.25 -12.38 23.25
C GLN A 87 7.71 -12.40 23.75
N GLN A 88 8.60 -13.16 23.09
CA GLN A 88 10.04 -13.26 23.38
C GLN A 88 10.87 -12.39 22.45
N TRP A 89 10.40 -11.17 22.17
CA TRP A 89 11.04 -10.26 21.23
C TRP A 89 12.44 -9.82 21.66
N TYR A 90 12.72 -9.69 22.97
CA TYR A 90 14.08 -9.43 23.48
C TYR A 90 15.06 -10.54 23.10
N THR A 91 14.65 -11.80 23.24
CA THR A 91 15.46 -12.95 22.83
C THR A 91 15.72 -12.93 21.33
N ALA A 92 14.71 -12.56 20.54
CA ALA A 92 14.82 -12.44 19.10
C ALA A 92 15.83 -11.35 18.69
N LEU A 93 15.85 -10.21 19.39
CA LEU A 93 16.82 -9.13 19.15
C LEU A 93 18.24 -9.55 19.51
N ASN A 94 18.44 -10.21 20.64
CA ASN A 94 19.76 -10.70 21.06
C ASN A 94 20.34 -11.70 20.05
N LEU A 95 19.51 -12.60 19.52
CA LEU A 95 19.94 -13.55 18.49
C LEU A 95 20.28 -12.84 17.17
N LEU A 96 19.50 -11.81 16.81
CA LEU A 96 19.73 -11.04 15.59
C LEU A 96 21.05 -10.24 15.66
N SER A 97 21.37 -9.63 16.81
CA SER A 97 22.63 -8.90 17.00
C SER A 97 23.87 -9.79 16.93
N GLU A 98 23.72 -11.10 17.14
CA GLU A 98 24.80 -12.09 17.09
C GLU A 98 24.93 -12.76 15.71
N THR A 99 24.01 -12.48 14.77
CA THR A 99 24.01 -13.09 13.44
C THR A 99 25.01 -12.40 12.50
N ASP A 100 25.68 -13.15 11.63
CA ASP A 100 26.65 -12.63 10.67
C ASP A 100 26.10 -11.55 9.72
N SER A 101 26.96 -10.55 9.44
CA SER A 101 26.64 -9.28 8.76
C SER A 101 25.98 -9.38 7.37
N SER A 102 26.11 -10.49 6.65
CA SER A 102 25.68 -10.59 5.25
C SER A 102 24.15 -10.64 5.09
N TYR A 103 23.41 -11.10 6.09
CA TYR A 103 21.95 -11.27 6.03
C TYR A 103 21.18 -10.45 7.06
N ILE A 104 21.88 -9.66 7.89
CA ILE A 104 21.25 -8.88 8.98
C ILE A 104 20.17 -7.95 8.44
N GLY A 105 20.38 -7.27 7.31
CA GLY A 105 19.42 -6.29 6.80
C GLY A 105 18.04 -6.88 6.48
N ASP A 106 18.00 -8.01 5.77
CA ASP A 106 16.72 -8.65 5.42
C ASP A 106 16.06 -9.28 6.66
N GLN A 107 16.84 -9.76 7.62
CA GLN A 107 16.31 -10.24 8.90
C GLN A 107 15.77 -9.08 9.75
N CYS A 108 16.45 -7.94 9.78
CA CYS A 108 16.00 -6.71 10.42
C CYS A 108 14.70 -6.20 9.82
N GLU A 109 14.56 -6.22 8.49
CA GLU A 109 13.31 -5.84 7.81
C GLU A 109 12.15 -6.74 8.24
N ASN A 110 12.35 -8.06 8.21
CA ASN A 110 11.35 -9.01 8.67
C ASN A 110 11.01 -8.81 10.16
N MET A 111 12.01 -8.56 11.00
CA MET A 111 11.81 -8.29 12.41
C MET A 111 11.01 -7.00 12.63
N ALA A 112 11.37 -5.92 11.93
CA ALA A 112 10.69 -4.64 11.99
C ALA A 112 9.21 -4.80 11.64
N GLN A 113 8.89 -5.59 10.61
CA GLN A 113 7.52 -5.94 10.24
C GLN A 113 6.75 -6.58 11.41
N PHE A 114 7.32 -7.58 12.08
CA PHE A 114 6.64 -8.26 13.18
C PHE A 114 6.51 -7.40 14.43
N LEU A 115 7.54 -6.61 14.76
CA LEU A 115 7.51 -5.68 15.88
C LEU A 115 6.43 -4.61 15.68
N VAL A 116 6.33 -4.02 14.48
CA VAL A 116 5.28 -3.05 14.12
C VAL A 116 3.88 -3.66 14.25
N HIS A 117 3.70 -4.90 13.79
CA HIS A 117 2.42 -5.62 13.91
C HIS A 117 2.02 -5.90 15.36
N LYS A 118 3.00 -6.10 16.26
CA LYS A 118 2.77 -6.23 17.71
C LYS A 118 2.74 -4.90 18.47
N ASN A 119 2.62 -3.77 17.77
CA ASN A 119 2.65 -2.42 18.33
C ASN A 119 3.97 -2.05 19.06
N LEU A 120 5.06 -2.77 18.80
CA LEU A 120 6.41 -2.53 19.33
C LEU A 120 7.25 -1.67 18.37
N TRP A 121 6.65 -0.62 17.79
CA TRP A 121 7.31 0.20 16.75
C TRP A 121 8.52 0.99 17.28
N ARG A 122 8.57 1.34 18.57
CA ARG A 122 9.75 1.99 19.18
C ARG A 122 10.96 1.06 19.23
N THR A 123 10.71 -0.20 19.59
CA THR A 123 11.74 -1.25 19.55
C THR A 123 12.20 -1.49 18.12
N SER A 124 11.27 -1.51 17.16
CA SER A 124 11.59 -1.58 15.74
C SER A 124 12.48 -0.41 15.31
N LEU A 125 12.19 0.81 15.78
CA LEU A 125 12.99 1.99 15.44
C LEU A 125 14.41 1.88 15.99
N GLN A 126 14.56 1.44 17.25
CA GLN A 126 15.89 1.24 17.83
C GLN A 126 16.71 0.24 17.02
N LEU A 127 16.11 -0.90 16.64
CA LEU A 127 16.75 -1.89 15.79
C LEU A 127 17.24 -1.31 14.46
N ILE A 128 16.46 -0.41 13.85
CA ILE A 128 16.82 0.25 12.57
C ILE A 128 17.97 1.24 12.76
N ILE A 129 17.98 1.97 13.87
CA ILE A 129 19.08 2.88 14.23
C ILE A 129 20.36 2.08 14.43
N ASP A 130 20.31 1.01 15.22
CA ASP A 130 21.46 0.13 15.48
C ASP A 130 22.02 -0.45 14.16
N LEU A 131 21.13 -0.93 13.28
CA LEU A 131 21.49 -1.40 11.93
C LEU A 131 22.21 -0.31 11.10
N SER A 132 21.78 0.94 11.24
CA SER A 132 22.30 2.07 10.49
C SER A 132 23.64 2.58 11.05
N GLU A 133 23.91 2.43 12.34
CA GLU A 133 25.10 2.95 13.02
C GLU A 133 26.30 2.00 12.96
N HIS A 134 26.08 0.68 12.81
CA HIS A 134 27.13 -0.35 12.70
C HIS A 134 28.17 -0.18 11.56
N GLN A 135 28.10 0.88 10.74
CA GLN A 135 29.11 1.21 9.73
C GLN A 135 30.11 2.28 10.18
N GLN A 136 29.72 3.20 11.07
CA GLN A 136 30.54 4.37 11.40
C GLN A 136 31.73 4.03 12.31
N SER A 137 31.66 2.94 13.08
CA SER A 137 32.78 2.54 13.94
C SER A 137 34.01 2.05 13.18
N ASN A 138 33.87 1.68 11.90
CA ASN A 138 34.96 1.12 11.10
C ASN A 138 35.54 2.08 10.06
N GLN A 139 34.91 3.24 9.82
CA GLN A 139 35.40 4.24 8.86
C GLN A 139 35.13 5.67 9.35
N SER A 140 36.19 6.31 9.84
CA SER A 140 36.37 7.76 10.06
C SER A 140 35.55 8.46 11.17
N SER A 141 36.30 8.99 12.13
CA SER A 141 35.97 10.07 13.06
C SER A 141 35.63 11.35 12.30
N GLY A 142 34.34 11.69 12.25
CA GLY A 142 33.82 12.94 11.72
C GLY A 142 32.39 13.13 12.20
N GLU A 143 32.24 13.77 13.36
CA GLU A 143 30.98 13.96 14.07
C GLU A 143 29.93 14.68 13.23
N THR A 144 28.87 13.95 12.88
CA THR A 144 27.51 14.48 12.78
C THR A 144 26.60 13.45 13.43
N SER A 145 26.52 13.50 14.76
CA SER A 145 25.52 12.76 15.51
C SER A 145 24.15 13.15 14.96
N LEU A 146 23.32 12.16 14.65
CA LEU A 146 21.89 12.42 14.61
C LEU A 146 21.56 12.93 16.00
N SER A 147 21.21 14.22 16.11
CA SER A 147 20.54 14.73 17.29
C SER A 147 19.24 13.97 17.40
N THR A 148 19.28 12.84 18.09
CA THR A 148 18.14 12.17 18.66
C THR A 148 17.57 13.15 19.67
N SER A 149 16.81 14.12 19.18
CA SER A 149 15.74 14.69 19.99
C SER A 149 14.95 13.47 20.43
N ASN A 150 15.11 13.07 21.69
CA ASN A 150 14.42 11.93 22.27
C ASN A 150 12.99 11.95 21.72
N PRO A 151 12.50 10.88 21.07
CA PRO A 151 11.09 10.83 20.71
C PRO A 151 10.33 11.08 22.01
N SER A 152 9.63 12.21 22.05
CA SER A 152 9.25 12.95 23.24
C SER A 152 8.87 12.05 24.42
N LYS A 153 9.53 12.23 25.56
CA LYS A 153 9.23 11.54 26.83
C LYS A 153 7.84 11.87 27.40
N ASP A 154 7.12 12.82 26.82
CA ASP A 154 5.83 13.34 27.33
C ASP A 154 4.61 12.93 26.50
N LEU A 155 4.41 11.63 26.29
CA LEU A 155 3.15 11.11 25.74
C LEU A 155 2.67 9.90 26.56
N THR A 156 2.44 10.13 27.85
CA THR A 156 1.68 9.23 28.74
C THR A 156 0.25 9.70 28.99
N SER A 157 -0.21 10.78 28.36
CA SER A 157 -1.62 11.15 28.40
C SER A 157 -2.42 10.33 27.38
N SER A 158 -3.09 9.32 27.92
CA SER A 158 -4.33 8.71 27.47
C SER A 158 -5.18 9.52 26.47
N SER A 159 -5.85 8.76 25.61
CA SER A 159 -6.92 9.10 24.64
C SER A 159 -6.53 9.92 23.40
N ASP A 160 -6.58 9.24 22.25
CA ASP A 160 -6.80 9.72 20.86
C ASP A 160 -5.74 9.28 19.82
N PHE A 161 -4.61 8.72 20.23
CA PHE A 161 -3.60 8.19 19.29
C PHE A 161 -3.80 6.72 18.87
N SER A 162 -4.80 6.02 19.43
CA SER A 162 -5.10 4.62 19.10
C SER A 162 -5.67 4.42 17.69
N ASN A 163 -6.00 5.50 16.96
CA ASN A 163 -6.50 5.42 15.58
C ASN A 163 -5.47 5.80 14.52
N ILE A 164 -4.27 6.26 14.90
CA ILE A 164 -3.17 6.53 13.93
C ILE A 164 -2.41 5.23 13.60
N SER A 165 -2.74 4.11 14.26
CA SER A 165 -2.01 2.84 14.12
C SER A 165 -2.37 2.00 12.91
N GLU A 166 -3.47 2.28 12.20
CA GLU A 166 -3.93 1.36 11.13
C GLU A 166 -3.60 1.79 9.71
N VAL A 167 -3.36 3.07 9.45
CA VAL A 167 -2.98 3.55 8.11
C VAL A 167 -1.82 4.52 8.27
N PRO A 168 -0.68 4.32 7.59
CA PRO A 168 0.30 5.38 7.46
C PRO A 168 -0.35 6.52 6.66
N SER A 169 -0.98 7.47 7.36
CA SER A 169 -1.79 8.57 6.86
C SER A 169 -1.03 9.61 6.02
N PHE A 170 0.18 9.28 5.56
CA PHE A 170 1.02 10.17 4.77
C PHE A 170 0.97 9.88 3.27
N LEU A 171 0.57 8.68 2.86
CA LEU A 171 0.31 8.35 1.46
C LEU A 171 -1.18 8.57 1.15
N PRO A 172 -1.51 9.18 0.00
CA PRO A 172 -2.88 9.25 -0.47
C PRO A 172 -3.49 7.85 -0.55
N GLU A 173 -4.77 7.71 -0.19
CA GLU A 173 -5.49 6.44 -0.31
C GLU A 173 -5.34 5.87 -1.74
N GLY A 174 -4.83 4.63 -1.85
CA GLY A 174 -4.55 3.98 -3.14
C GLY A 174 -3.12 4.09 -3.66
N GLU A 175 -2.24 4.85 -2.99
CA GLU A 175 -0.77 4.81 -3.20
C GLU A 175 -0.06 4.04 -2.08
N GLU A 176 -0.78 3.17 -1.35
CA GLU A 176 -0.19 2.37 -0.27
C GLU A 176 0.96 1.53 -0.82
N LEU A 177 2.17 1.84 -0.33
CA LEU A 177 3.35 1.07 -0.65
C LEU A 177 3.16 -0.36 -0.14
N GLY A 178 3.65 -1.32 -0.93
CA GLY A 178 3.75 -2.70 -0.47
C GLY A 178 4.45 -2.70 0.89
N TYR A 179 3.82 -3.33 1.89
CA TYR A 179 4.26 -3.26 3.27
C TYR A 179 5.77 -3.53 3.40
N CYS A 180 6.43 -2.63 4.12
CA CYS A 180 7.85 -2.68 4.48
C CYS A 180 7.97 -2.32 5.96
N GLY A 181 8.54 -3.22 6.76
CA GLY A 181 8.67 -3.09 8.21
C GLY A 181 9.47 -1.84 8.59
N ILE A 182 10.64 -1.66 7.99
CA ILE A 182 11.51 -0.49 8.16
C ILE A 182 10.78 0.77 7.69
N GLY A 183 10.26 0.79 6.46
CA GLY A 183 9.54 1.94 5.90
C GLY A 183 8.38 2.40 6.78
N SER A 184 7.56 1.45 7.24
CA SER A 184 6.43 1.70 8.14
C SER A 184 6.90 2.22 9.51
N THR A 185 7.95 1.63 10.08
CA THR A 185 8.53 2.07 11.35
C THR A 185 9.01 3.51 11.28
N VAL A 186 9.80 3.85 10.26
CA VAL A 186 10.32 5.21 10.07
C VAL A 186 9.16 6.19 9.88
N CYS A 187 8.15 5.83 9.09
CA CYS A 187 7.02 6.73 8.88
C CYS A 187 6.20 6.99 10.16
N ARG A 188 6.09 6.00 11.05
CA ARG A 188 5.48 6.16 12.38
C ARG A 188 6.35 6.99 13.32
N ALA A 189 7.67 6.82 13.26
CA ALA A 189 8.62 7.56 14.10
C ALA A 189 8.74 9.04 13.73
N PHE A 190 8.58 9.38 12.45
CA PHE A 190 8.69 10.74 11.91
C PHE A 190 7.39 11.16 11.22
N PRO A 191 6.31 11.40 11.99
CA PRO A 191 4.99 11.69 11.43
C PRO A 191 4.86 13.12 10.88
N THR A 192 5.67 14.07 11.39
CA THR A 192 5.50 15.48 11.03
C THR A 192 6.24 15.84 9.74
N LYS A 193 5.73 16.84 9.01
CA LYS A 193 6.44 17.40 7.84
C LYS A 193 7.85 17.86 8.22
N SER A 194 8.04 18.52 9.36
CA SER A 194 9.35 19.04 9.76
C SER A 194 10.47 18.00 9.85
N GLN A 195 10.11 16.73 10.07
CA GLN A 195 11.03 15.61 10.27
C GLN A 195 11.35 14.81 8.99
N TRP A 196 10.88 15.26 7.82
CA TRP A 196 11.01 14.47 6.59
C TRP A 196 12.47 14.19 6.22
N ARG A 197 13.41 15.10 6.52
CA ARG A 197 14.84 14.93 6.21
C ARG A 197 15.48 13.82 7.03
N ASP A 198 15.18 13.76 8.32
CA ASP A 198 15.72 12.72 9.20
C ASP A 198 15.14 11.35 8.83
N ALA A 199 13.86 11.31 8.48
CA ALA A 199 13.21 10.11 7.96
C ALA A 199 13.90 9.59 6.68
N ILE A 200 14.16 10.47 5.70
CA ILE A 200 14.87 10.09 4.46
C ILE A 200 16.27 9.59 4.77
N ARG A 201 17.03 10.31 5.60
CA ARG A 201 18.40 9.90 5.96
C ARG A 201 18.42 8.50 6.57
N LEU A 202 17.47 8.18 7.46
CA LEU A 202 17.38 6.86 8.06
C LEU A 202 16.99 5.78 7.06
N LEU A 203 16.04 6.07 6.15
CA LEU A 203 15.64 5.16 5.08
C LEU A 203 16.78 4.87 4.11
N GLU A 204 17.53 5.89 3.69
CA GLU A 204 18.68 5.76 2.79
C GLU A 204 19.80 4.92 3.41
N LYS A 205 20.17 5.20 4.67
CA LYS A 205 21.13 4.37 5.42
C LYS A 205 20.67 2.91 5.55
N SER A 206 19.38 2.70 5.83
CA SER A 206 18.81 1.35 5.91
C SER A 206 18.84 0.63 4.55
N ALA A 207 18.62 1.37 3.45
CA ALA A 207 18.59 0.84 2.09
C ALA A 207 19.93 0.24 1.64
N GLU A 208 21.05 0.73 2.18
CA GLU A 208 22.40 0.20 1.92
C GLU A 208 22.61 -1.20 2.51
N ARG A 209 21.84 -1.58 3.54
CA ARG A 209 22.02 -2.82 4.30
C ARG A 209 21.06 -3.94 3.93
N VAL A 210 20.00 -3.64 3.19
CA VAL A 210 18.96 -4.60 2.82
C VAL A 210 19.13 -5.12 1.38
N GLY A 211 18.47 -6.23 1.07
CA GLY A 211 18.40 -6.80 -0.26
C GLY A 211 17.73 -5.87 -1.28
N SER A 212 17.92 -6.15 -2.58
CA SER A 212 17.48 -5.28 -3.69
C SER A 212 15.98 -4.98 -3.69
N SER A 213 15.14 -5.97 -3.36
CA SER A 213 13.69 -5.78 -3.31
C SER A 213 13.26 -4.83 -2.18
N THR A 214 13.82 -5.01 -0.97
CA THR A 214 13.55 -4.13 0.16
C THR A 214 14.12 -2.74 -0.08
N ARG A 215 15.32 -2.66 -0.67
CA ARG A 215 15.97 -1.41 -1.05
C ARG A 215 15.08 -0.57 -1.97
N GLU A 216 14.51 -1.17 -3.00
CA GLU A 216 13.59 -0.47 -3.92
C GLU A 216 12.41 0.14 -3.15
N LYS A 217 11.76 -0.65 -2.27
CA LYS A 217 10.67 -0.14 -1.42
C LYS A 217 11.13 1.02 -0.53
N LEU A 218 12.28 0.91 0.13
CA LEU A 218 12.81 1.99 0.96
C LEU A 218 13.07 3.26 0.14
N THR A 219 13.56 3.13 -1.10
CA THR A 219 13.71 4.30 -1.98
C THR A 219 12.38 4.92 -2.38
N ASP A 220 11.33 4.11 -2.52
CA ASP A 220 9.97 4.59 -2.77
C ASP A 220 9.44 5.36 -1.55
N TYR A 221 9.63 4.85 -0.32
CA TYR A 221 9.31 5.58 0.92
C TYR A 221 10.06 6.91 1.02
N SER A 222 11.37 6.92 0.73
CA SER A 222 12.17 8.15 0.74
C SER A 222 11.65 9.16 -0.28
N THR A 223 11.33 8.70 -1.49
CA THR A 223 10.77 9.54 -2.56
C THR A 223 9.43 10.15 -2.12
N ALA A 224 8.55 9.36 -1.51
CA ALA A 224 7.28 9.84 -1.00
C ALA A 224 7.46 10.92 0.08
N LYS A 225 8.36 10.70 1.05
CA LYS A 225 8.67 11.69 2.10
C LYS A 225 9.23 12.98 1.50
N TYR A 226 10.13 12.87 0.52
CA TYR A 226 10.73 14.02 -0.15
C TYR A 226 9.69 14.89 -0.87
N VAL A 227 8.79 14.26 -1.62
CA VAL A 227 7.82 14.97 -2.46
C VAL A 227 6.63 15.44 -1.64
N TYR A 228 6.02 14.59 -0.81
CA TYR A 228 4.76 14.91 -0.14
C TYR A 228 4.95 15.69 1.15
N CYS A 229 5.94 15.34 1.97
CA CYS A 229 6.21 16.06 3.21
C CYS A 229 7.16 17.24 3.00
N GLY A 230 8.12 17.10 2.08
CA GLY A 230 9.03 18.18 1.70
C GLY A 230 8.44 19.16 0.68
N GLU A 231 7.26 18.87 0.12
CA GLU A 231 6.57 19.70 -0.90
C GLU A 231 7.43 20.00 -2.13
N ASN A 232 8.38 19.11 -2.45
CA ASN A 232 9.34 19.28 -3.54
C ASN A 232 8.82 18.79 -4.90
N TYR A 233 7.55 19.07 -5.24
CA TYR A 233 6.89 18.60 -6.46
C TYR A 233 7.60 19.08 -7.73
N ALA A 234 7.81 20.41 -7.87
CA ALA A 234 8.52 21.00 -9.00
C ALA A 234 9.92 20.41 -9.20
N LYS A 235 10.72 20.31 -8.13
CA LYS A 235 12.08 19.79 -8.21
C LYS A 235 12.12 18.30 -8.58
N TYR A 236 11.20 17.49 -8.04
CA TYR A 236 11.11 16.08 -8.41
C TYR A 236 10.67 15.90 -9.87
N LEU A 237 9.73 16.74 -10.33
CA LEU A 237 9.28 16.78 -11.72
C LEU A 237 10.44 17.08 -12.67
N GLU A 238 11.22 18.13 -12.41
CA GLU A 238 12.38 18.50 -13.24
C GLU A 238 13.41 17.37 -13.36
N GLN A 239 13.73 16.71 -12.25
CA GLN A 239 14.73 15.64 -12.21
C GLN A 239 14.32 14.38 -12.98
N ASN A 240 13.02 14.14 -13.12
CA ASN A 240 12.49 12.87 -13.62
C ASN A 240 11.68 13.00 -14.91
N ARG A 241 11.44 14.22 -15.43
CA ARG A 241 10.66 14.50 -16.63
C ARG A 241 11.13 13.71 -17.86
N GLU A 242 12.43 13.42 -17.98
CA GLU A 242 13.01 12.68 -19.11
C GLU A 242 13.21 11.18 -18.83
N LYS A 243 13.15 10.77 -17.56
CA LYS A 243 13.48 9.41 -17.11
C LYS A 243 12.25 8.55 -16.78
N TYR A 244 11.05 9.05 -17.05
CA TYR A 244 9.78 8.42 -16.68
C TYR A 244 9.63 6.97 -17.19
N ALA A 245 10.28 6.59 -18.30
CA ALA A 245 10.22 5.23 -18.86
C ALA A 245 10.88 4.16 -17.95
N SER A 246 11.93 4.50 -17.22
CA SER A 246 12.65 3.58 -16.33
C SER A 246 12.14 3.58 -14.90
N LEU A 247 11.16 4.44 -14.56
CA LEU A 247 10.63 4.52 -13.22
C LEU A 247 9.78 3.30 -12.86
N SER A 248 9.89 2.90 -11.58
CA SER A 248 8.97 1.98 -10.94
C SER A 248 7.55 2.52 -11.03
N THR A 249 6.54 1.65 -10.90
CA THR A 249 5.14 2.07 -10.95
C THR A 249 4.83 3.13 -9.90
N PHE A 250 5.37 2.98 -8.68
CA PHE A 250 5.19 3.96 -7.61
C PHE A 250 5.83 5.31 -7.95
N LYS A 251 7.11 5.33 -8.36
CA LYS A 251 7.79 6.58 -8.74
C LYS A 251 7.11 7.29 -9.91
N LEU A 252 6.49 6.53 -10.81
CA LEU A 252 5.65 7.07 -11.89
C LEU A 252 4.35 7.70 -11.36
N GLN A 253 3.72 7.14 -10.32
CA GLN A 253 2.57 7.79 -9.63
C GLN A 253 2.99 9.12 -9.00
N VAL A 254 4.10 9.12 -8.26
CA VAL A 254 4.64 10.34 -7.64
C VAL A 254 4.97 11.40 -8.70
N LEU A 255 5.55 10.99 -9.84
CA LEU A 255 5.84 11.89 -10.94
C LEU A 255 4.56 12.44 -11.58
N LEU A 256 3.56 11.59 -11.83
CA LEU A 256 2.26 12.02 -12.35
C LEU A 256 1.59 13.02 -11.40
N ARG A 257 1.57 12.74 -10.09
CA ARG A 257 1.02 13.67 -9.10
C ARG A 257 1.77 15.00 -9.08
N SER A 258 3.10 14.96 -9.18
CA SER A 258 3.92 16.18 -9.28
C SER A 258 3.59 16.97 -10.55
N ALA A 259 3.43 16.29 -11.69
CA ALA A 259 3.03 16.94 -12.93
C ALA A 259 1.63 17.56 -12.85
N LEU A 260 0.66 16.89 -12.21
CA LEU A 260 -0.68 17.44 -12.01
C LEU A 260 -0.66 18.67 -11.10
N ARG A 261 0.15 18.64 -10.03
CA ARG A 261 0.29 19.77 -9.11
C ARG A 261 0.88 21.01 -9.77
N GLU A 262 1.83 20.82 -10.68
CA GLU A 262 2.49 21.87 -11.46
C GLU A 262 1.77 22.15 -12.80
N GLU A 263 0.58 21.57 -13.01
CA GLU A 263 -0.22 21.69 -14.25
C GLU A 263 0.56 21.37 -15.55
N ASP A 264 1.57 20.50 -15.46
CA ASP A 264 2.39 20.07 -16.60
C ASP A 264 1.65 19.02 -17.44
N VAL A 265 0.89 19.52 -18.41
CA VAL A 265 0.11 18.71 -19.35
C VAL A 265 1.01 17.75 -20.14
N LYS A 266 2.23 18.13 -20.51
CA LYS A 266 3.12 17.29 -21.33
C LYS A 266 3.57 16.06 -20.55
N THR A 267 4.08 16.27 -19.33
CA THR A 267 4.53 15.15 -18.49
C THR A 267 3.36 14.29 -18.03
N THR A 268 2.20 14.90 -17.77
CA THR A 268 0.95 14.19 -17.47
C THR A 268 0.60 13.21 -18.60
N LYS A 269 0.57 13.68 -19.86
CA LYS A 269 0.31 12.83 -21.04
C LYS A 269 1.31 11.69 -21.15
N ASN A 270 2.60 11.99 -21.00
CA ASN A 270 3.67 10.98 -21.06
C ASN A 270 3.50 9.88 -20.00
N CYS A 271 3.19 10.27 -18.76
CA CYS A 271 2.95 9.31 -17.68
C CYS A 271 1.72 8.44 -17.96
N LEU A 272 0.60 9.05 -18.36
CA LEU A 272 -0.64 8.32 -18.69
C LEU A 272 -0.46 7.38 -19.87
N GLY A 273 0.31 7.79 -20.88
CA GLY A 273 0.67 6.94 -22.02
C GLY A 273 1.40 5.68 -21.57
N LEU A 274 2.31 5.78 -20.58
CA LEU A 274 2.95 4.61 -19.99
C LEU A 274 1.99 3.74 -19.19
N TYR A 275 1.02 4.31 -18.46
CA TYR A 275 -0.01 3.53 -17.76
C TYR A 275 -0.81 2.68 -18.74
N VAL A 276 -1.23 3.29 -19.85
CA VAL A 276 -1.96 2.63 -20.92
C VAL A 276 -1.10 1.53 -21.57
N ALA A 277 0.15 1.84 -21.91
CA ALA A 277 1.08 0.88 -22.50
C ALA A 277 1.36 -0.32 -21.58
N ARG A 278 1.47 -0.08 -20.26
CA ARG A 278 1.66 -1.12 -19.23
C ARG A 278 0.35 -1.82 -18.82
N LYS A 279 -0.80 -1.43 -19.38
CA LYS A 279 -2.14 -1.93 -19.03
C LYS A 279 -2.43 -1.86 -17.53
N ARG A 280 -2.03 -0.77 -16.88
CA ARG A 280 -2.22 -0.55 -15.44
C ARG A 280 -3.40 0.38 -15.18
N THR A 281 -4.16 0.10 -14.13
CA THR A 281 -5.21 0.98 -13.61
C THR A 281 -4.59 2.12 -12.79
N LEU A 282 -5.34 3.21 -12.66
CA LEU A 282 -4.95 4.36 -11.82
C LEU A 282 -5.84 4.41 -10.58
N PRO A 283 -5.33 4.92 -9.44
CA PRO A 283 -6.17 5.30 -8.31
C PRO A 283 -7.28 6.28 -8.73
N GLU A 284 -8.50 6.14 -8.17
CA GLU A 284 -9.69 6.89 -8.63
C GLU A 284 -9.50 8.40 -8.61
N TRP A 285 -8.84 8.92 -7.57
CA TRP A 285 -8.58 10.35 -7.40
C TRP A 285 -7.53 10.86 -8.41
N LEU A 286 -6.47 10.09 -8.65
CA LEU A 286 -5.41 10.47 -9.59
C LEU A 286 -5.93 10.45 -11.03
N LEU A 287 -6.78 9.47 -11.35
CA LEU A 287 -7.50 9.40 -12.62
C LEU A 287 -8.40 10.62 -12.81
N ARG A 288 -9.11 11.06 -11.75
CA ARG A 288 -10.02 12.21 -11.82
C ARG A 288 -9.27 13.48 -12.17
N ASP A 289 -8.22 13.78 -11.43
CA ASP A 289 -7.45 15.02 -11.59
C ASP A 289 -6.75 15.04 -12.95
N ALA A 290 -6.20 13.90 -13.38
CA ALA A 290 -5.59 13.75 -14.69
C ALA A 290 -6.59 13.94 -15.83
N LEU A 291 -7.78 13.36 -15.75
CA LEU A 291 -8.81 13.55 -16.76
C LEU A 291 -9.33 14.99 -16.79
N LEU A 292 -9.52 15.62 -15.64
CA LEU A 292 -9.96 17.02 -15.58
C LEU A 292 -8.93 17.94 -16.24
N LEU A 293 -7.64 17.82 -15.86
CA LEU A 293 -6.57 18.62 -16.47
C LEU A 293 -6.49 18.44 -17.99
N LEU A 294 -6.66 17.20 -18.47
CA LEU A 294 -6.64 16.94 -19.91
C LEU A 294 -7.88 17.50 -20.62
N LEU A 295 -9.08 17.26 -20.09
CA LEU A 295 -10.32 17.71 -20.71
C LEU A 295 -10.42 19.23 -20.72
N ASP A 296 -9.90 19.92 -19.71
CA ASP A 296 -9.91 21.38 -19.68
C ASP A 296 -8.81 21.99 -20.60
N SER A 297 -7.94 21.16 -21.20
CA SER A 297 -6.91 21.61 -22.14
C SER A 297 -7.51 21.94 -23.52
N PRO A 298 -7.32 23.18 -24.05
CA PRO A 298 -7.96 23.63 -25.29
C PRO A 298 -7.44 22.94 -26.57
N LYS A 299 -6.44 22.06 -26.46
CA LYS A 299 -5.71 21.48 -27.60
C LYS A 299 -6.06 20.01 -27.91
N ILE A 300 -7.02 19.42 -27.21
CA ILE A 300 -7.38 18.01 -27.47
C ILE A 300 -8.35 17.93 -28.65
N ASN A 301 -7.80 17.69 -29.83
CA ASN A 301 -8.60 17.34 -31.01
C ASN A 301 -9.14 15.91 -30.85
N ALA A 302 -10.39 15.67 -31.27
CA ALA A 302 -11.06 14.38 -31.13
C ALA A 302 -10.34 13.22 -31.85
N GLU A 303 -9.54 13.53 -32.87
CA GLU A 303 -8.75 12.55 -33.66
C GLU A 303 -7.28 12.47 -33.24
N SER A 304 -6.87 13.21 -32.20
CA SER A 304 -5.48 13.20 -31.75
C SER A 304 -5.08 11.87 -31.08
N ALA A 305 -3.78 11.59 -31.05
CA ALA A 305 -3.23 10.49 -30.25
C ALA A 305 -3.65 10.59 -28.77
N ASP A 306 -3.84 11.81 -28.25
CA ASP A 306 -4.31 12.06 -26.90
C ASP A 306 -5.73 11.54 -26.66
N SER A 307 -6.64 11.75 -27.63
CA SER A 307 -8.00 11.21 -27.59
C SER A 307 -8.01 9.68 -27.50
N LYS A 308 -7.17 9.01 -28.31
CA LYS A 308 -7.03 7.55 -28.27
C LYS A 308 -6.49 7.07 -26.92
N MET A 309 -5.47 7.74 -26.37
CA MET A 309 -4.92 7.43 -25.05
C MET A 309 -5.98 7.59 -23.96
N ILE A 310 -6.75 8.69 -23.97
CA ILE A 310 -7.83 8.94 -23.00
C ILE A 310 -8.90 7.83 -23.08
N ARG A 311 -9.32 7.43 -24.29
CA ARG A 311 -10.28 6.32 -24.46
C ARG A 311 -9.74 5.01 -23.89
N GLN A 312 -8.48 4.68 -24.15
CA GLN A 312 -7.85 3.48 -23.60
C GLN A 312 -7.73 3.55 -22.07
N LEU A 313 -7.43 4.72 -21.52
CA LEU A 313 -7.37 4.94 -20.07
C LEU A 313 -8.74 4.77 -19.41
N ILE A 314 -9.80 5.29 -20.05
CA ILE A 314 -11.20 5.11 -19.63
C ILE A 314 -11.57 3.63 -19.63
N GLU A 315 -11.22 2.91 -20.69
CA GLU A 315 -11.52 1.47 -20.79
C GLU A 315 -10.82 0.66 -19.71
N LEU A 316 -9.53 0.95 -19.45
CA LEU A 316 -8.78 0.32 -18.35
C LEU A 316 -9.44 0.57 -16.99
N ASN A 317 -10.11 1.71 -16.81
CA ASN A 317 -10.73 2.12 -15.56
C ASN A 317 -12.28 2.14 -15.63
N LYS A 318 -12.90 1.36 -16.53
CA LYS A 318 -14.36 1.44 -16.80
C LYS A 318 -15.27 1.21 -15.59
N ASN A 319 -14.77 0.47 -14.60
CA ASN A 319 -15.51 0.18 -13.38
C ASN A 319 -15.38 1.28 -12.32
N SER A 320 -14.46 2.24 -12.51
CA SER A 320 -14.23 3.32 -11.56
C SER A 320 -15.42 4.27 -11.47
N ARG A 321 -15.74 4.70 -10.25
CA ARG A 321 -16.74 5.74 -9.95
C ARG A 321 -16.37 7.06 -10.62
N THR A 322 -15.08 7.38 -10.70
CA THR A 322 -14.59 8.58 -11.39
C THR A 322 -15.02 8.63 -12.85
N VAL A 323 -14.81 7.53 -13.59
CA VAL A 323 -15.19 7.44 -15.01
C VAL A 323 -16.70 7.61 -15.18
N LYS A 324 -17.49 7.00 -14.29
CA LYS A 324 -18.96 7.16 -14.31
C LYS A 324 -19.37 8.60 -14.04
N SER A 325 -18.78 9.26 -13.05
CA SER A 325 -19.08 10.66 -12.69
C SER A 325 -18.68 11.67 -13.78
N LEU A 326 -17.62 11.39 -14.54
CA LEU A 326 -17.13 12.25 -15.61
C LEU A 326 -17.80 11.97 -16.96
N ARG A 327 -18.75 11.03 -17.03
CA ARG A 327 -19.39 10.59 -18.28
C ARG A 327 -19.93 11.75 -19.12
N ASN A 328 -20.59 12.72 -18.50
CA ASN A 328 -21.20 13.86 -19.22
C ASN A 328 -20.15 14.80 -19.82
N LYS A 329 -19.02 15.01 -19.13
CA LYS A 329 -17.89 15.75 -19.71
C LYS A 329 -17.29 14.94 -20.86
N LEU A 330 -17.04 13.65 -20.64
CA LEU A 330 -16.47 12.76 -21.65
C LEU A 330 -17.33 12.68 -22.92
N SER A 331 -18.66 12.66 -22.81
CA SER A 331 -19.56 12.64 -23.97
C SER A 331 -19.54 13.93 -24.79
N ARG A 332 -19.22 15.08 -24.17
CA ARG A 332 -19.02 16.34 -24.91
C ARG A 332 -17.74 16.32 -25.73
N PHE A 333 -16.69 15.69 -25.19
CA PHE A 333 -15.38 15.56 -25.87
C PHE A 333 -15.34 14.43 -26.90
N PHE A 334 -16.11 13.37 -26.67
CA PHE A 334 -16.25 12.24 -27.58
C PHE A 334 -17.72 12.12 -28.00
N PRO A 335 -18.23 13.05 -28.83
CA PRO A 335 -19.56 12.90 -29.38
C PRO A 335 -19.63 11.54 -30.08
N LYS A 336 -20.73 10.81 -29.85
CA LYS A 336 -21.01 9.58 -30.59
C LYS A 336 -21.07 9.98 -32.06
N GLY A 337 -20.02 9.65 -32.81
CA GLY A 337 -19.94 10.01 -34.22
C GLY A 337 -21.17 9.50 -34.95
N ASP A 338 -21.70 10.32 -35.87
CA ASP A 338 -22.80 9.95 -36.74
C ASP A 338 -22.42 8.74 -37.61
N GLY A 339 -22.73 7.55 -37.11
CA GLY A 339 -23.00 6.35 -37.91
C GLY A 339 -21.86 5.68 -38.68
N ARG A 340 -20.65 6.23 -38.80
CA ARG A 340 -19.55 5.56 -39.52
C ARG A 340 -18.18 5.80 -38.85
N ALA A 341 -17.49 4.69 -38.59
CA ALA A 341 -16.15 4.55 -37.99
C ALA A 341 -16.09 4.52 -36.45
N SER A 342 -15.96 3.29 -35.94
CA SER A 342 -15.29 2.92 -34.67
C SER A 342 -15.50 3.89 -33.51
N SER A 343 -16.77 4.01 -33.11
CA SER A 343 -17.10 4.24 -31.71
C SER A 343 -16.39 3.15 -30.89
N PRO A 344 -15.90 3.42 -29.66
CA PRO A 344 -15.44 2.36 -28.80
C PRO A 344 -16.68 1.51 -28.44
N GLU A 345 -16.95 0.49 -29.26
CA GLU A 345 -17.95 -0.57 -29.01
C GLU A 345 -17.63 -1.39 -27.74
N GLY A 346 -16.57 -1.01 -27.01
CA GLY A 346 -16.21 -1.53 -25.70
C GLY A 346 -16.53 -0.62 -24.51
N VAL A 347 -16.99 0.64 -24.71
CA VAL A 347 -17.73 1.32 -23.63
C VAL A 347 -19.06 0.61 -23.58
N VAL A 348 -19.04 -0.51 -22.85
CA VAL A 348 -20.15 -1.40 -22.55
C VAL A 348 -21.41 -0.55 -22.55
N ASP A 349 -22.40 -0.95 -23.34
CA ASP A 349 -23.80 -0.63 -23.07
C ASP A 349 -24.09 -1.15 -21.66
N LEU A 350 -23.58 -0.41 -20.67
CA LEU A 350 -23.84 -0.60 -19.28
C LEU A 350 -25.33 -0.32 -19.22
N PRO A 351 -26.14 -1.32 -18.87
CA PRO A 351 -27.58 -1.20 -18.93
C PRO A 351 -27.96 0.10 -18.24
N VAL A 352 -28.56 1.01 -19.02
CA VAL A 352 -28.98 2.31 -18.52
C VAL A 352 -29.95 2.02 -17.38
N THR A 353 -29.54 2.30 -16.16
CA THR A 353 -30.37 2.10 -14.96
C THR A 353 -31.09 3.40 -14.65
N ILE A 354 -32.23 3.30 -13.97
CA ILE A 354 -33.00 4.49 -13.57
C ILE A 354 -32.15 5.35 -12.62
N SER A 355 -31.36 4.75 -11.73
CA SER A 355 -30.42 5.47 -10.86
C SER A 355 -29.38 6.26 -11.66
N SER A 356 -28.86 5.69 -12.75
CA SER A 356 -27.91 6.42 -13.61
C SER A 356 -28.58 7.53 -14.43
N LEU A 357 -29.87 7.39 -14.77
CA LEU A 357 -30.62 8.45 -15.43
C LEU A 357 -30.89 9.60 -14.46
N ASP A 358 -31.30 9.29 -13.23
CA ASP A 358 -31.53 10.23 -12.13
C ASP A 358 -30.30 11.12 -11.88
N GLU A 359 -29.14 10.52 -11.62
CA GLU A 359 -27.88 11.27 -11.44
C GLU A 359 -27.55 12.19 -12.63
N ASN A 360 -27.77 11.72 -13.86
CA ASN A 360 -27.47 12.51 -15.06
C ASN A 360 -28.45 13.66 -15.24
N ILE A 361 -29.75 13.45 -14.95
CA ILE A 361 -30.77 14.49 -15.01
C ILE A 361 -30.45 15.58 -13.99
N ALA A 362 -30.14 15.21 -12.74
CA ALA A 362 -29.77 16.18 -11.70
C ALA A 362 -28.56 17.04 -12.11
N VAL A 363 -27.55 16.45 -12.74
CA VAL A 363 -26.37 17.18 -13.24
C VAL A 363 -26.72 18.12 -14.40
N LEU A 364 -27.56 17.68 -15.34
CA LEU A 364 -28.00 18.51 -16.47
C LEU A 364 -28.85 19.70 -16.02
N LEU A 365 -29.72 19.50 -15.03
CA LEU A 365 -30.53 20.57 -14.45
C LEU A 365 -29.68 21.62 -13.74
N LYS A 366 -28.68 21.20 -12.95
CA LYS A 366 -27.69 22.12 -12.36
C LYS A 366 -26.91 22.92 -13.42
N GLY A 367 -26.75 22.37 -14.61
CA GLY A 367 -26.12 23.01 -15.77
C GLY A 367 -27.05 23.83 -16.66
N ASN A 368 -28.31 24.06 -16.25
CA ASN A 368 -29.34 24.74 -17.05
C ASN A 368 -29.66 24.07 -18.41
N GLN A 369 -29.38 22.76 -18.55
CA GLN A 369 -29.58 21.97 -19.78
C GLN A 369 -30.91 21.20 -19.73
N TRP A 370 -32.02 21.94 -19.61
CA TRP A 370 -33.34 21.36 -19.34
C TRP A 370 -33.89 20.52 -20.50
N LYS A 371 -33.53 20.82 -21.76
CA LYS A 371 -34.00 20.07 -22.94
C LYS A 371 -33.42 18.66 -22.99
N GLU A 372 -32.13 18.55 -22.68
CA GLU A 372 -31.39 17.30 -22.60
C GLU A 372 -31.87 16.47 -21.41
N ALA A 373 -32.13 17.12 -20.27
CA ALA A 373 -32.75 16.48 -19.11
C ALA A 373 -34.11 15.87 -19.45
N LEU A 374 -34.98 16.62 -20.14
CA LEU A 374 -36.29 16.15 -20.62
C LEU A 374 -36.18 14.90 -21.51
N HIS A 375 -35.19 14.88 -22.41
CA HIS A 375 -34.95 13.72 -23.26
C HIS A 375 -34.51 12.47 -22.46
N LEU A 376 -33.81 12.64 -21.34
CA LEU A 376 -33.48 11.53 -20.44
C LEU A 376 -34.70 11.08 -19.61
N ILE A 377 -35.51 12.02 -19.12
CA ILE A 377 -36.75 11.72 -18.38
C ILE A 377 -37.69 10.84 -19.22
N GLN A 378 -37.81 11.09 -20.51
CA GLN A 378 -38.62 10.29 -21.44
C GLN A 378 -38.16 8.82 -21.56
N LYS A 379 -36.93 8.50 -21.16
CA LYS A 379 -36.40 7.13 -21.20
C LYS A 379 -36.72 6.34 -19.93
N ILE A 380 -37.00 7.00 -18.80
CA ILE A 380 -37.28 6.36 -17.52
C ILE A 380 -38.46 5.36 -17.58
N PRO A 381 -39.62 5.70 -18.19
CA PRO A 381 -40.75 4.76 -18.26
C PRO A 381 -40.42 3.46 -19.01
N ARG A 382 -39.47 3.51 -19.93
CA ARG A 382 -39.04 2.38 -20.76
C ARG A 382 -37.90 1.57 -20.15
N THR A 383 -37.35 2.02 -19.02
CA THR A 383 -36.19 1.38 -18.37
C THR A 383 -36.64 0.33 -17.36
N GLU A 384 -35.93 -0.79 -17.28
CA GLU A 384 -36.19 -1.84 -16.28
C GLU A 384 -35.81 -1.36 -14.86
N VAL A 385 -36.64 -1.73 -13.89
CA VAL A 385 -36.48 -1.39 -12.48
C VAL A 385 -35.65 -2.47 -11.78
N ARG A 386 -34.61 -2.09 -11.04
CA ARG A 386 -33.74 -3.05 -10.34
C ARG A 386 -33.91 -3.06 -8.83
N ASN A 387 -34.44 -1.99 -8.26
CA ASN A 387 -34.63 -1.86 -6.82
C ASN A 387 -35.88 -1.00 -6.51
N LEU A 388 -36.28 -0.98 -5.24
CA LEU A 388 -37.47 -0.25 -4.78
C LEU A 388 -37.38 1.25 -5.08
N HIS A 389 -36.19 1.84 -4.92
CA HIS A 389 -35.97 3.27 -5.15
C HIS A 389 -36.20 3.64 -6.62
N GLU A 390 -35.66 2.85 -7.56
CA GLU A 390 -35.90 3.01 -9.00
C GLU A 390 -37.37 2.86 -9.37
N ASN A 391 -38.13 2.02 -8.65
CA ASN A 391 -39.57 1.88 -8.86
C ASN A 391 -40.32 3.17 -8.52
N ILE A 392 -39.96 3.81 -7.40
CA ILE A 392 -40.56 5.07 -6.96
C ILE A 392 -40.30 6.17 -7.99
N ILE A 393 -39.06 6.31 -8.44
CA ILE A 393 -38.69 7.25 -9.51
C ILE A 393 -39.51 6.97 -10.77
N LYS A 394 -39.56 5.70 -11.20
CA LYS A 394 -40.30 5.29 -12.40
C LYS A 394 -41.79 5.62 -12.30
N GLN A 395 -42.44 5.33 -11.18
CA GLN A 395 -43.87 5.61 -10.97
C GLN A 395 -44.14 7.11 -11.01
N ASN A 396 -43.41 7.91 -10.23
CA ASN A 396 -43.61 9.36 -10.17
C ASN A 396 -43.43 10.01 -11.55
N ILE A 397 -42.40 9.59 -12.30
CA ILE A 397 -42.18 10.11 -13.66
C ILE A 397 -43.24 9.62 -14.63
N THR A 398 -43.65 8.36 -14.56
CA THR A 398 -44.71 7.83 -15.45
C THR A 398 -46.04 8.56 -15.21
N ASP A 399 -46.36 8.86 -13.95
CA ASP A 399 -47.56 9.63 -13.58
C ASP A 399 -47.50 11.06 -14.12
N CYS A 400 -46.37 11.76 -13.96
CA CYS A 400 -46.18 13.11 -14.51
C CYS A 400 -46.28 13.11 -16.04
N VAL A 401 -45.63 12.15 -16.71
CA VAL A 401 -45.68 11.99 -18.18
C VAL A 401 -47.11 11.71 -18.66
N SER A 402 -47.88 10.87 -17.94
CA SER A 402 -49.28 10.57 -18.30
C SER A 402 -50.21 11.79 -18.21
N LYS A 403 -49.90 12.72 -17.30
CA LYS A 403 -50.62 13.98 -17.10
C LYS A 403 -50.07 15.13 -17.97
N ASN A 404 -49.05 14.86 -18.78
CA ASN A 404 -48.30 15.87 -19.55
C ASN A 404 -47.70 16.99 -18.67
N ASP A 405 -47.42 16.67 -17.39
CA ASP A 405 -46.86 17.58 -16.39
C ASP A 405 -45.33 17.47 -16.37
N TRP A 406 -44.70 18.07 -17.39
CA TRP A 406 -43.26 18.03 -17.55
C TRP A 406 -42.51 18.90 -16.53
N GLU A 407 -43.18 19.93 -16.00
CA GLU A 407 -42.63 20.78 -14.96
C GLU A 407 -42.55 20.01 -13.63
N GLY A 408 -43.61 19.30 -13.25
CA GLY A 408 -43.59 18.38 -12.11
C GLY A 408 -42.54 17.28 -12.24
N ALA A 409 -42.36 16.73 -13.45
CA ALA A 409 -41.32 15.72 -13.71
C ALA A 409 -39.89 16.28 -13.53
N LEU A 410 -39.65 17.54 -13.89
CA LEU A 410 -38.35 18.19 -13.71
C LEU A 410 -38.10 18.58 -12.25
N MET A 411 -39.14 19.07 -11.56
CA MET A 411 -39.09 19.41 -10.13
C MET A 411 -38.74 18.22 -9.24
N PHE A 412 -39.06 16.99 -9.67
CA PHE A 412 -38.70 15.77 -8.95
C PHE A 412 -37.18 15.56 -8.83
N PHE A 413 -36.38 16.16 -9.72
CA PHE A 413 -34.93 15.99 -9.80
C PHE A 413 -34.11 17.21 -9.36
N GLN A 414 -34.78 18.28 -8.90
CA GLN A 414 -34.15 19.44 -8.25
C GLN A 414 -34.01 19.19 -6.76
#